data_AF-A0A8D2D7C2-F1
#
_entry.id   AF-A0A8D2D7C2-F1
#
_cell.length_a   1.000
_cell.length_b   1.000
_cell.length_c   1.000
_cell.angle_alpha   90.00
_cell.angle_beta   90.00
_cell.angle_gamma   90.00
#
_symmetry.space_group_name_H-M   'P 1'
#
loop_
_entity.id
_entity.type
_entity.pdbx_description
1 polymer ?
#
loop_
_entity_poly.entity_id
_entity_poly.type
_entity_poly.pdbx_seq_one_letter_code
_entity_poly.pdbx_strand_id
1 'polypeptide(L)'
;MAASASGLGGGGGGGGGVLSGPEAGDFLARYRLVSNKLKKRFLRKPNVAEAGEQFGQLGRELRAQECLPYAAWCQLAVARCQQALFHGPGEALALTEAARLFLRQECDARQRLVCPAAYGEPLQAAASALGAAVRLHLELGQPAAAAALCLELAAALRDLGQPAAAAGHFQRAAQLQLPLLPLAALQALGDAASCQLLARDYSGALALFTRMQRLAREHGSHPVQPPLPPPPQQTPLAPAQSQPPPPGPQPGAGATPATSASPLPANPGSGAPSPVALGAFSEVLVRCEVSRVLLLLLLQPPPAKLLPEHAQTLEKYSWEAFDSHGQESSGQLPEELFLLLQSLVMATHEKDIEAVKSLQVEMWPLLTAEQNHLLHLVLQETIFPSGQGI
;
A
#
# COMPACT_ATOMS: atom_id res chain seq x y z
N MET A 1 -6.08 -5.11 43.74
CA MET A 1 -6.88 -6.22 44.33
C MET A 1 -6.49 -7.49 43.61
N ALA A 2 -5.69 -8.33 44.28
CA ALA A 2 -5.17 -9.57 43.76
C ALA A 2 -6.28 -10.63 43.67
N ALA A 3 -6.31 -11.39 42.57
CA ALA A 3 -7.02 -12.66 42.51
C ALA A 3 -6.02 -13.75 42.09
N SER A 4 -5.53 -14.43 43.12
CA SER A 4 -4.82 -15.70 43.07
C SER A 4 -5.72 -16.80 42.52
N ALA A 5 -5.30 -17.48 41.45
CA ALA A 5 -5.87 -18.75 41.04
C ALA A 5 -4.95 -19.88 41.52
N SER A 6 -5.33 -20.48 42.65
CA SER A 6 -4.74 -21.71 43.18
C SER A 6 -5.62 -22.90 42.78
N GLY A 7 -4.96 -23.94 42.27
CA GLY A 7 -5.31 -25.35 42.50
C GLY A 7 -6.54 -25.91 41.81
N LEU A 8 -6.32 -26.74 40.78
CA LEU A 8 -7.13 -27.94 40.56
C LEU A 8 -6.21 -29.08 40.12
N GLY A 9 -6.20 -30.12 40.97
CA GLY A 9 -5.48 -31.36 40.80
C GLY A 9 -6.06 -32.25 39.70
N GLY A 10 -5.25 -33.22 39.29
CA GLY A 10 -5.50 -34.09 38.16
C GLY A 10 -6.63 -35.11 38.33
N GLY A 11 -7.09 -35.57 37.17
CA GLY A 11 -7.87 -36.78 36.97
C GLY A 11 -7.56 -37.26 35.55
N GLY A 12 -6.93 -38.42 35.43
CA GLY A 12 -6.52 -38.99 34.16
C GLY A 12 -7.62 -39.74 33.43
N GLY A 13 -7.38 -39.97 32.14
CA GLY A 13 -7.91 -41.12 31.40
C GLY A 13 -8.90 -40.78 30.29
N GLY A 14 -8.48 -41.01 29.04
CA GLY A 14 -9.39 -41.47 28.00
C GLY A 14 -9.34 -40.75 26.65
N GLY A 15 -8.51 -41.26 25.74
CA GLY A 15 -8.89 -41.45 24.33
C GLY A 15 -8.81 -40.24 23.40
N GLY A 16 -7.80 -40.21 22.54
CA GLY A 16 -7.77 -39.38 21.34
C GLY A 16 -6.38 -39.42 20.72
N GLY A 17 -6.27 -40.00 19.53
CA GLY A 17 -5.02 -40.37 18.86
C GLY A 17 -3.97 -39.27 18.85
N VAL A 18 -2.84 -39.56 19.50
CA VAL A 18 -1.68 -38.69 19.58
C VAL A 18 -0.63 -39.22 18.60
N LEU A 19 -0.55 -38.58 17.44
CA LEU A 19 0.72 -38.48 16.70
C LEU A 19 1.60 -37.46 17.45
N SER A 20 2.13 -37.84 18.62
CA SER A 20 3.23 -37.10 19.25
C SER A 20 4.47 -37.96 19.14
N GLY A 21 5.35 -37.56 18.23
CA GLY A 21 6.74 -37.97 18.34
C GLY A 21 7.33 -37.49 19.68
N PRO A 22 8.31 -38.22 20.24
CA PRO A 22 8.97 -37.88 21.51
C PRO A 22 9.54 -36.45 21.54
N GLU A 23 9.89 -35.86 20.39
CA GLU A 23 10.48 -34.52 20.30
C GLU A 23 9.52 -33.36 20.63
N ALA A 24 8.21 -33.52 20.39
CA ALA A 24 7.23 -32.47 20.71
C ALA A 24 7.05 -32.30 22.24
N GLY A 25 7.21 -33.40 22.98
CA GLY A 25 7.22 -33.39 24.46
C GLY A 25 8.43 -32.65 25.02
N ASP A 26 9.60 -32.83 24.39
CA ASP A 26 10.84 -32.17 24.77
C ASP A 26 10.80 -30.66 24.51
N PHE A 27 10.18 -30.22 23.42
CA PHE A 27 10.01 -28.79 23.12
C PHE A 27 9.18 -28.06 24.20
N LEU A 28 8.00 -28.58 24.55
CA LEU A 28 7.13 -27.93 25.53
C LEU A 28 7.79 -27.87 26.91
N ALA A 29 8.57 -28.89 27.28
CA ALA A 29 9.37 -28.87 28.50
C ALA A 29 10.44 -27.75 28.45
N ARG A 30 11.21 -27.65 27.36
CA ARG A 30 12.21 -26.58 27.16
C ARG A 30 11.56 -25.20 27.19
N TYR A 31 10.44 -25.00 26.51
CA TYR A 31 9.70 -23.74 26.51
C TYR A 31 9.20 -23.34 27.92
N ARG A 32 8.66 -24.31 28.68
CA ARG A 32 8.24 -24.09 30.07
C ARG A 32 9.42 -23.78 30.98
N LEU A 33 10.56 -24.42 30.78
CA LEU A 33 11.79 -24.13 31.53
C LEU A 33 12.24 -22.70 31.31
N VAL A 34 12.31 -22.21 30.07
CA VAL A 34 12.66 -20.81 29.77
C VAL A 34 11.62 -19.85 30.37
N SER A 35 10.33 -20.15 30.22
CA SER A 35 9.25 -19.35 30.80
C SER A 35 9.31 -19.27 32.33
N ASN A 36 9.71 -20.36 32.99
CA ASN A 36 9.88 -20.40 34.45
C ASN A 36 11.12 -19.62 34.92
N LYS A 37 12.12 -19.38 34.06
CA LYS A 37 13.25 -18.48 34.37
C LYS A 37 12.81 -17.01 34.37
N LEU A 38 11.80 -16.65 33.57
CA LEU A 38 11.24 -15.29 33.52
C LEU A 38 10.28 -14.97 34.67
N LYS A 39 9.66 -15.98 35.30
CA LYS A 39 8.80 -15.77 36.46
C LYS A 39 9.62 -15.17 37.61
N LYS A 40 9.08 -14.11 38.22
CA LYS A 40 9.72 -13.40 39.34
C LYS A 40 10.09 -14.38 40.45
N ARG A 41 11.38 -14.60 40.66
CA ARG A 41 11.92 -15.23 41.86
C ARG A 41 12.23 -14.12 42.84
N PHE A 42 11.80 -14.28 44.09
CA PHE A 42 12.02 -13.30 45.16
C PHE A 42 13.48 -12.80 45.11
N LEU A 43 13.65 -11.49 44.92
CA LEU A 43 14.90 -10.71 44.94
C LEU A 43 15.88 -10.78 43.74
N ARG A 44 15.65 -11.57 42.67
CA ARG A 44 16.57 -11.55 41.50
C ARG A 44 15.87 -11.03 40.23
N LYS A 45 16.45 -10.00 39.62
CA LYS A 45 16.04 -9.57 38.26
C LYS A 45 16.31 -10.72 37.29
N PRO A 46 15.30 -11.22 36.56
CA PRO A 46 15.52 -12.28 35.58
C PRO A 46 16.40 -11.76 34.44
N ASN A 47 17.29 -12.62 33.91
CA ASN A 47 18.11 -12.32 32.74
C ASN A 47 17.25 -12.42 31.48
N VAL A 48 16.57 -11.33 31.13
CA VAL A 48 15.63 -11.28 29.99
C VAL A 48 16.34 -11.44 28.63
N ALA A 49 17.60 -10.97 28.52
CA ALA A 49 18.38 -11.09 27.29
C ALA A 49 18.68 -12.56 26.92
N GLU A 50 19.21 -13.34 27.86
CA GLU A 50 19.49 -14.78 27.67
C GLU A 50 18.22 -15.58 27.39
N ALA A 51 17.09 -15.20 28.01
CA ALA A 51 15.81 -15.83 27.74
C ALA A 51 15.35 -15.56 26.30
N GLY A 52 15.53 -14.33 25.80
CA GLY A 52 15.24 -13.99 24.40
C GLY A 52 16.06 -14.83 23.41
N GLU A 53 17.36 -15.02 23.67
CA GLU A 53 18.22 -15.88 22.83
C GLU A 53 17.77 -17.34 22.85
N GLN A 54 17.41 -17.88 24.03
CA GLN A 54 16.91 -19.25 24.16
C GLN A 54 15.60 -19.46 23.38
N PHE A 55 14.66 -18.50 23.43
CA PHE A 55 13.45 -18.56 22.61
C PHE A 55 13.75 -18.44 21.12
N GLY A 56 14.74 -17.62 20.74
CA GLY A 56 15.19 -17.50 19.36
C GLY A 56 15.77 -18.79 18.80
N GLN A 57 16.58 -19.52 19.59
CA GLN A 57 17.13 -20.82 19.21
C GLN A 57 16.03 -21.87 19.02
N LEU A 58 15.12 -21.99 19.99
CA LEU A 58 13.96 -22.89 19.88
C LEU A 58 13.09 -22.57 18.66
N GLY A 59 12.89 -21.28 18.36
CA GLY A 59 12.15 -20.86 17.17
C GLY A 59 12.80 -21.30 15.86
N ARG A 60 14.14 -21.35 15.78
CA ARG A 60 14.87 -21.84 14.60
C ARG A 60 14.77 -23.35 14.44
N GLU A 61 14.89 -24.10 15.53
CA GLU A 61 14.71 -25.56 15.54
C GLU A 61 13.31 -25.93 15.05
N LEU A 62 12.27 -25.25 15.56
CA LEU A 62 10.89 -25.49 15.14
C LEU A 62 10.61 -25.10 13.68
N ARG A 63 11.28 -24.06 13.17
CA ARG A 63 11.22 -23.72 11.74
C ARG A 63 11.82 -24.84 10.88
N ALA A 64 12.91 -25.45 11.32
CA ALA A 64 13.53 -26.58 10.62
C ALA A 64 12.64 -27.83 10.65
N GLN A 65 11.86 -28.01 11.72
CA GLN A 65 10.87 -29.10 11.86
C GLN A 65 9.51 -28.79 11.22
N GLU A 66 9.37 -27.66 10.52
CA GLU A 66 8.12 -27.20 9.89
C GLU A 66 6.91 -27.01 10.83
N CYS A 67 7.15 -26.93 12.14
CA CYS A 67 6.13 -26.64 13.16
C CYS A 67 5.85 -25.12 13.25
N LEU A 68 5.22 -24.56 12.21
CA LEU A 68 4.96 -23.12 12.07
C LEU A 68 4.25 -22.43 13.26
N PRO A 69 3.13 -22.96 13.82
CA PRO A 69 2.41 -22.25 14.88
C PRO A 69 3.29 -22.07 16.12
N TYR A 70 3.99 -23.12 16.55
CA TYR A 70 4.85 -23.08 17.73
C TYR A 70 6.05 -22.14 17.53
N ALA A 71 6.62 -22.12 16.32
CA ALA A 71 7.68 -21.17 15.99
C ALA A 71 7.20 -19.72 16.12
N ALA A 72 5.96 -19.42 15.71
CA ALA A 72 5.37 -18.10 15.85
C ALA A 72 5.17 -17.71 17.33
N TRP A 73 4.70 -18.64 18.17
CA TRP A 73 4.59 -18.43 19.62
C TRP A 73 5.96 -18.14 20.28
N CYS A 74 7.03 -18.81 19.83
CA CYS A 74 8.39 -18.50 20.28
C CYS A 74 8.80 -17.08 19.90
N GLN A 75 8.50 -16.61 18.69
CA GLN A 75 8.80 -15.23 18.27
C GLN A 75 8.02 -14.18 19.05
N LEU A 76 6.75 -14.45 19.39
CA LEU A 76 5.99 -13.57 20.30
C LEU A 76 6.61 -13.51 21.70
N ALA A 77 7.19 -14.61 22.19
CA ALA A 77 7.93 -14.59 23.46
C ALA A 77 9.22 -13.76 23.37
N VAL A 78 9.94 -13.82 22.24
CA VAL A 78 11.10 -12.96 21.96
C VAL A 78 10.70 -11.49 21.97
N ALA A 79 9.61 -11.12 21.29
CA ALA A 79 9.08 -9.76 21.26
C ALA A 79 8.79 -9.24 22.68
N ARG A 80 8.13 -10.05 23.52
CA ARG A 80 7.88 -9.69 24.94
C ARG A 80 9.16 -9.51 25.75
N CYS A 81 10.21 -10.28 25.47
CA CYS A 81 11.52 -10.11 26.11
C CYS A 81 12.15 -8.78 25.68
N GLN A 82 12.09 -8.44 24.39
CA GLN A 82 12.62 -7.19 23.86
C GLN A 82 11.84 -5.97 24.35
N GLN A 83 10.53 -6.09 24.52
CA GLN A 83 9.68 -5.08 25.14
C GLN A 83 10.13 -4.78 26.59
N ALA A 84 10.41 -5.83 27.37
CA ALA A 84 10.92 -5.68 28.73
C ALA A 84 12.34 -5.10 28.79
N LEU A 85 13.11 -5.21 27.69
CA LEU A 85 14.43 -4.59 27.52
C LEU A 85 14.37 -3.19 26.88
N PHE A 86 13.19 -2.70 26.52
CA PHE A 86 12.97 -1.45 25.79
C PHE A 86 13.73 -1.36 24.46
N HIS A 87 13.89 -2.49 23.78
CA HIS A 87 14.53 -2.54 22.48
C HIS A 87 13.49 -2.47 21.34
N GLY A 88 12.99 -1.26 21.08
CA GLY A 88 11.90 -0.97 20.14
C GLY A 88 12.05 -1.60 18.73
N PRO A 89 13.10 -1.29 17.95
CA PRO A 89 13.21 -1.81 16.58
C PRO A 89 13.32 -3.35 16.54
N GLY A 90 13.97 -3.96 17.54
CA GLY A 90 14.04 -5.42 17.64
C GLY A 90 12.69 -6.06 17.96
N GLU A 91 11.90 -5.44 18.85
CA GLU A 91 10.54 -5.88 19.15
C GLU A 91 9.66 -5.87 17.89
N ALA A 92 9.76 -4.82 17.07
CA ALA A 92 9.06 -4.75 15.79
C ALA A 92 9.45 -5.89 14.84
N LEU A 93 10.74 -6.21 14.73
CA LEU A 93 11.23 -7.31 13.89
C LEU A 93 10.71 -8.68 14.38
N ALA A 94 10.74 -8.95 15.69
CA ALA A 94 10.22 -10.20 16.23
C ALA A 94 8.70 -10.34 16.02
N LEU A 95 7.93 -9.25 16.15
CA LEU A 95 6.49 -9.24 15.88
C LEU A 95 6.17 -9.48 14.40
N THR A 96 6.93 -8.87 13.48
CA THR A 96 6.72 -9.05 12.04
C THR A 96 7.11 -10.45 11.58
N GLU A 97 8.19 -11.02 12.13
CA GLU A 97 8.53 -12.43 11.91
C GLU A 97 7.43 -13.38 12.42
N ALA A 98 6.87 -13.13 13.61
CA ALA A 98 5.77 -13.93 14.14
C ALA A 98 4.54 -13.88 13.22
N ALA A 99 4.18 -12.68 12.74
CA ALA A 99 3.06 -12.49 11.84
C ALA A 99 3.24 -13.24 10.51
N ARG A 100 4.43 -13.19 9.90
CA ARG A 100 4.72 -13.90 8.64
C ARG A 100 4.61 -15.42 8.80
N LEU A 101 4.98 -15.97 9.95
CA LEU A 101 4.79 -17.41 10.24
C LEU A 101 3.30 -17.78 10.33
N PHE A 102 2.49 -16.95 10.99
CA PHE A 102 1.04 -17.16 11.06
C PHE A 102 0.39 -17.05 9.67
N LEU A 103 0.73 -16.04 8.88
CA LEU A 103 0.20 -15.90 7.51
C LEU A 103 0.57 -17.10 6.63
N ARG A 104 1.81 -17.59 6.72
CA ARG A 104 2.23 -18.79 5.99
C ARG A 104 1.41 -20.02 6.40
N GLN A 105 1.15 -20.21 7.69
CA GLN A 105 0.30 -21.29 8.19
C GLN A 105 -1.11 -21.22 7.57
N GLU A 106 -1.66 -20.02 7.39
CA GLU A 106 -2.97 -19.84 6.78
C GLU A 106 -3.00 -20.08 5.29
N CYS A 107 -1.99 -19.59 4.57
CA CYS A 107 -1.85 -19.88 3.15
C CYS A 107 -1.74 -21.40 2.95
N ASP A 108 -0.97 -22.09 3.78
CA ASP A 108 -0.85 -23.55 3.72
C ASP A 108 -2.21 -24.23 4.01
N ALA A 109 -2.95 -23.77 5.02
CA ALA A 109 -4.25 -24.33 5.37
C ALA A 109 -5.35 -24.07 4.31
N ARG A 110 -5.40 -22.86 3.74
CA ARG A 110 -6.47 -22.44 2.81
C ARG A 110 -6.15 -22.65 1.33
N GLN A 111 -4.91 -22.40 0.91
CA GLN A 111 -4.52 -22.48 -0.51
C GLN A 111 -3.93 -23.84 -0.87
N ARG A 112 -3.07 -24.40 -0.02
CA ARG A 112 -2.45 -25.71 -0.31
C ARG A 112 -3.34 -26.88 0.05
N LEU A 113 -3.88 -26.86 1.27
CA LEU A 113 -4.67 -27.97 1.82
C LEU A 113 -6.19 -27.78 1.65
N VAL A 114 -6.64 -26.56 1.37
CA VAL A 114 -8.06 -26.17 1.19
C VAL A 114 -8.95 -26.77 2.29
N CYS A 115 -8.51 -26.63 3.55
CA CYS A 115 -9.20 -27.21 4.69
C CYS A 115 -10.44 -26.36 5.07
N PRO A 116 -11.67 -26.90 5.01
CA PRO A 116 -12.87 -26.16 5.42
C PRO A 116 -12.90 -25.81 6.91
N ALA A 117 -12.15 -26.58 7.73
CA ALA A 117 -12.02 -26.37 9.16
C ALA A 117 -11.06 -25.21 9.54
N ALA A 118 -10.47 -24.48 8.58
CA ALA A 118 -9.57 -23.37 8.88
C ALA A 118 -10.33 -22.08 9.23
N TYR A 119 -10.73 -21.94 10.50
CA TYR A 119 -11.58 -20.84 11.00
C TYR A 119 -10.86 -19.49 11.23
N GLY A 120 -9.57 -19.36 10.88
CA GLY A 120 -8.87 -18.07 10.85
C GLY A 120 -8.25 -17.57 12.17
N GLU A 121 -8.05 -18.45 13.16
CA GLU A 121 -7.29 -18.10 14.38
C GLU A 121 -5.88 -17.57 14.08
N PRO A 122 -5.08 -18.25 13.24
CA PRO A 122 -3.78 -17.72 12.84
C PRO A 122 -3.89 -16.34 12.17
N LEU A 123 -4.95 -16.04 11.42
CA LEU A 123 -5.17 -14.73 10.77
C LEU A 123 -5.33 -13.65 11.82
N GLN A 124 -6.20 -13.93 12.79
CA GLN A 124 -6.49 -13.00 13.87
C GLN A 124 -5.24 -12.76 14.72
N ALA A 125 -4.45 -13.81 14.98
CA ALA A 125 -3.16 -13.69 15.64
C ALA A 125 -2.18 -12.83 14.83
N ALA A 126 -2.06 -13.06 13.52
CA ALA A 126 -1.23 -12.26 12.62
C ALA A 126 -1.64 -10.79 12.59
N ALA A 127 -2.94 -10.51 12.46
CA ALA A 127 -3.48 -9.15 12.44
C ALA A 127 -3.21 -8.41 13.76
N SER A 128 -3.32 -9.08 14.90
CA SER A 128 -2.99 -8.50 16.20
C SER A 128 -1.49 -8.19 16.35
N ALA A 129 -0.63 -9.08 15.88
CA ALA A 129 0.83 -8.90 15.93
C ALA A 129 1.28 -7.75 15.01
N LEU A 130 0.76 -7.69 13.78
CA LEU A 130 1.03 -6.58 12.86
C LEU A 130 0.42 -5.27 13.34
N GLY A 131 -0.76 -5.30 13.97
CA GLY A 131 -1.35 -4.13 14.61
C GLY A 131 -0.46 -3.53 15.71
N ALA A 132 0.18 -4.38 16.51
CA ALA A 132 1.16 -3.95 17.52
C ALA A 132 2.44 -3.41 16.87
N ALA A 133 2.99 -4.11 15.87
CA ALA A 133 4.19 -3.66 15.15
C ALA A 133 3.99 -2.29 14.47
N VAL A 134 2.84 -2.07 13.83
CA VAL A 134 2.49 -0.78 13.20
C VAL A 134 2.48 0.35 14.21
N ARG A 135 1.91 0.15 15.42
CA ARG A 135 1.92 1.18 16.48
C ARG A 135 3.34 1.51 16.91
N LEU A 136 4.18 0.49 17.08
CA LEU A 136 5.57 0.67 17.48
C LEU A 136 6.39 1.41 16.41
N HIS A 137 6.19 1.14 15.12
CA HIS A 137 6.84 1.89 14.05
C HIS A 137 6.41 3.35 13.99
N LEU A 138 5.16 3.66 14.36
CA LEU A 138 4.69 5.04 14.47
C LEU A 138 5.34 5.76 15.66
N GLU A 139 5.48 5.08 16.80
CA GLU A 139 6.19 5.59 17.98
C GLU A 139 7.69 5.85 17.69
N LEU A 140 8.31 5.02 16.85
CA LEU A 140 9.69 5.20 16.38
C LEU A 140 9.84 6.29 15.29
N GLY A 141 8.74 6.88 14.81
CA GLY A 141 8.76 7.92 13.77
C GLY A 141 9.02 7.40 12.35
N GLN A 142 8.76 6.11 12.07
CA GLN A 142 8.98 5.47 10.77
C GLN A 142 7.65 5.06 10.10
N PRO A 143 6.86 6.01 9.56
CA PRO A 143 5.56 5.70 8.95
C PRO A 143 5.67 4.91 7.63
N ALA A 144 6.80 4.99 6.93
CA ALA A 144 7.04 4.18 5.73
C ALA A 144 7.05 2.66 6.01
N ALA A 145 7.76 2.25 7.07
CA ALA A 145 7.80 0.87 7.50
C ALA A 145 6.42 0.38 7.99
N ALA A 146 5.72 1.23 8.77
CA ALA A 146 4.36 0.96 9.22
C ALA A 146 3.39 0.73 8.04
N ALA A 147 3.53 1.51 6.96
CA ALA A 147 2.72 1.33 5.76
C ALA A 147 3.03 0.00 5.05
N ALA A 148 4.31 -0.37 4.91
CA ALA A 148 4.71 -1.64 4.30
C ALA A 148 4.09 -2.85 5.02
N LEU A 149 4.05 -2.84 6.36
CA LEU A 149 3.39 -3.90 7.13
C LEU A 149 1.88 -3.97 6.90
N CYS A 150 1.22 -2.81 6.74
CA CYS A 150 -0.20 -2.78 6.39
C CYS A 150 -0.45 -3.36 4.98
N LEU A 151 0.45 -3.11 4.02
CA LEU A 151 0.37 -3.67 2.67
C LEU A 151 0.59 -5.19 2.67
N GLU A 152 1.56 -5.70 3.43
CA GLU A 152 1.79 -7.16 3.58
C GLU A 152 0.53 -7.87 4.10
N LEU A 153 -0.10 -7.31 5.13
CA LEU A 153 -1.35 -7.85 5.68
C LEU A 153 -2.49 -7.81 4.65
N ALA A 154 -2.63 -6.68 3.95
CA ALA A 154 -3.71 -6.50 3.00
C ALA A 154 -3.58 -7.42 1.78
N ALA A 155 -2.36 -7.64 1.27
CA ALA A 155 -2.07 -8.61 0.22
C ALA A 155 -2.45 -10.03 0.65
N ALA A 156 -2.05 -10.44 1.87
CA ALA A 156 -2.43 -11.75 2.40
C ALA A 156 -3.94 -11.92 2.55
N LEU A 157 -4.68 -10.90 3.03
CA LEU A 157 -6.14 -10.96 3.11
C LEU A 157 -6.80 -11.09 1.73
N ARG A 158 -6.26 -10.43 0.71
CA ARG A 158 -6.73 -10.57 -0.68
C ARG A 158 -6.55 -12.01 -1.16
N ASP A 159 -5.37 -12.59 -0.93
CA ASP A 159 -5.04 -13.96 -1.33
C ASP A 159 -5.84 -15.03 -0.57
N LEU A 160 -6.32 -14.70 0.64
CA LEU A 160 -7.19 -15.56 1.46
C LEU A 160 -8.69 -15.39 1.15
N GLY A 161 -9.05 -14.55 0.18
CA GLY A 161 -10.44 -14.35 -0.27
C GLY A 161 -11.27 -13.43 0.62
N GLN A 162 -10.65 -12.54 1.41
CA GLN A 162 -11.33 -11.53 2.22
C GLN A 162 -11.07 -10.09 1.71
N PRO A 163 -11.57 -9.74 0.51
CA PRO A 163 -11.25 -8.46 -0.14
C PRO A 163 -11.83 -7.23 0.59
N ALA A 164 -13.00 -7.36 1.24
CA ALA A 164 -13.62 -6.24 1.95
C ALA A 164 -12.77 -5.74 3.13
N ALA A 165 -12.19 -6.65 3.91
CA ALA A 165 -11.28 -6.29 5.00
C ALA A 165 -9.95 -5.74 4.47
N ALA A 166 -9.43 -6.35 3.39
CA ALA A 166 -8.19 -5.90 2.74
C ALA A 166 -8.24 -4.44 2.30
N ALA A 167 -9.38 -3.99 1.73
CA ALA A 167 -9.57 -2.61 1.28
C ALA A 167 -9.32 -1.58 2.39
N GLY A 168 -9.79 -1.84 3.62
CA GLY A 168 -9.57 -0.95 4.77
C GLY A 168 -8.09 -0.85 5.15
N HIS A 169 -7.34 -1.95 5.06
CA HIS A 169 -5.90 -1.97 5.35
C HIS A 169 -5.08 -1.26 4.28
N PHE A 170 -5.44 -1.41 2.99
CA PHE A 170 -4.82 -0.66 1.90
C PHE A 170 -5.06 0.86 2.03
N GLN A 171 -6.28 1.28 2.37
CA GLN A 171 -6.57 2.69 2.60
C GLN A 171 -5.77 3.28 3.76
N ARG A 172 -5.59 2.52 4.84
CA ARG A 172 -4.73 2.92 5.97
C ARG A 172 -3.26 3.04 5.56
N ALA A 173 -2.75 2.10 4.78
CA ALA A 173 -1.38 2.16 4.25
C ALA A 173 -1.17 3.41 3.37
N ALA A 174 -2.13 3.69 2.49
CA ALA A 174 -2.10 4.87 1.65
C ALA A 174 -2.03 6.16 2.49
N GLN A 175 -2.86 6.30 3.53
CA GLN A 175 -2.84 7.48 4.43
C GLN A 175 -1.46 7.72 5.07
N LEU A 176 -0.75 6.66 5.45
CA LEU A 176 0.60 6.75 6.03
C LEU A 176 1.66 7.11 4.97
N GLN A 177 1.44 6.74 3.71
CA GLN A 177 2.37 6.98 2.59
C GLN A 177 2.18 8.34 1.92
N LEU A 178 0.98 8.94 1.95
CA LEU A 178 0.69 10.21 1.28
C LEU A 178 1.73 11.32 1.56
N PRO A 179 2.21 11.53 2.80
CA PRO A 179 3.19 12.59 3.08
C PRO A 179 4.59 12.30 2.53
N LEU A 180 4.94 11.03 2.30
CA LEU A 180 6.31 10.60 1.96
C LEU A 180 6.45 10.26 0.48
N LEU A 181 5.53 9.44 -0.04
CA LEU A 181 5.62 8.77 -1.33
C LEU A 181 4.21 8.74 -1.97
N PRO A 182 3.77 9.83 -2.62
CA PRO A 182 2.43 9.92 -3.21
C PRO A 182 2.16 8.85 -4.27
N LEU A 183 3.18 8.47 -5.05
CA LEU A 183 3.05 7.45 -6.08
C LEU A 183 2.74 6.06 -5.48
N ALA A 184 3.43 5.67 -4.41
CA ALA A 184 3.18 4.40 -3.73
C ALA A 184 1.78 4.39 -3.09
N ALA A 185 1.34 5.53 -2.55
CA ALA A 185 -0.01 5.67 -2.02
C ALA A 185 -1.09 5.51 -3.12
N LEU A 186 -0.87 6.02 -4.34
CA LEU A 186 -1.78 5.81 -5.47
C LEU A 186 -1.85 4.34 -5.88
N GLN A 187 -0.72 3.63 -5.90
CA GLN A 187 -0.71 2.18 -6.17
C GLN A 187 -1.51 1.42 -5.11
N ALA A 188 -1.30 1.73 -3.82
CA ALA A 188 -2.07 1.13 -2.73
C ALA A 188 -3.58 1.42 -2.81
N LEU A 189 -3.97 2.62 -3.25
CA LEU A 189 -5.37 2.95 -3.51
C LEU A 189 -5.93 2.20 -4.72
N GLY A 190 -5.11 1.94 -5.74
CA GLY A 190 -5.47 1.09 -6.88
C GLY A 190 -5.75 -0.35 -6.47
N ASP A 191 -4.91 -0.92 -5.60
CA ASP A 191 -5.15 -2.24 -4.98
C ASP A 191 -6.38 -2.24 -4.07
N ALA A 192 -6.67 -1.13 -3.38
CA ALA A 192 -7.90 -0.99 -2.60
C ALA A 192 -9.15 -0.98 -3.49
N ALA A 193 -9.08 -0.29 -4.64
CA ALA A 193 -10.18 -0.26 -5.60
C ALA A 193 -10.44 -1.65 -6.20
N SER A 194 -9.39 -2.39 -6.58
CA SER A 194 -9.56 -3.77 -7.07
C SER A 194 -10.19 -4.67 -6.00
N CYS A 195 -9.84 -4.51 -4.72
CA CYS A 195 -10.49 -5.21 -3.61
C CYS A 195 -11.98 -4.85 -3.45
N GLN A 196 -12.34 -3.58 -3.60
CA GLN A 196 -13.75 -3.15 -3.52
C GLN A 196 -14.60 -3.69 -4.68
N LEU A 197 -14.03 -3.76 -5.89
CA LEU A 197 -14.67 -4.38 -7.05
C LEU A 197 -14.94 -5.88 -6.79
N LEU A 198 -13.97 -6.60 -6.22
CA LEU A 198 -14.16 -8.00 -5.82
C LEU A 198 -15.21 -8.16 -4.71
N ALA A 199 -15.29 -7.19 -3.79
CA ALA A 199 -16.31 -7.15 -2.74
C ALA A 199 -17.69 -6.68 -3.22
N ARG A 200 -17.83 -6.30 -4.50
CA ARG A 200 -19.04 -5.71 -5.12
C ARG A 200 -19.50 -4.38 -4.51
N ASP A 201 -18.59 -3.64 -3.88
CA ASP A 201 -18.86 -2.27 -3.43
C ASP A 201 -18.44 -1.26 -4.52
N TYR A 202 -19.31 -1.11 -5.52
CA TYR A 202 -19.08 -0.20 -6.65
C TYR A 202 -19.12 1.27 -6.21
N SER A 203 -19.91 1.59 -5.19
CA SER A 203 -20.03 2.95 -4.65
C SER A 203 -18.75 3.40 -3.94
N GLY A 204 -18.17 2.52 -3.12
CA GLY A 204 -16.86 2.73 -2.49
C GLY A 204 -15.76 2.85 -3.53
N ALA A 205 -15.80 2.02 -4.59
CA ALA A 205 -14.83 2.05 -5.67
C ALA A 205 -14.85 3.40 -6.41
N LEU A 206 -16.03 3.96 -6.71
CA LEU A 206 -16.16 5.29 -7.27
C LEU A 206 -15.49 6.37 -6.41
N ALA A 207 -15.69 6.32 -5.10
CA ALA A 207 -15.09 7.27 -4.16
C ALA A 207 -13.56 7.14 -4.07
N LEU A 208 -13.02 5.93 -4.25
CA LEU A 208 -11.57 5.73 -4.33
C LEU A 208 -10.99 6.26 -5.64
N PHE A 209 -11.62 6.00 -6.79
CA PHE A 209 -11.14 6.49 -8.08
C PHE A 209 -11.16 8.03 -8.18
N THR A 210 -12.18 8.70 -7.62
CA THR A 210 -12.20 10.17 -7.55
C THR A 210 -11.07 10.71 -6.67
N ARG A 211 -10.86 10.09 -5.51
CA ARG A 211 -9.74 10.43 -4.62
C ARG A 211 -8.38 10.25 -5.30
N MET A 212 -8.18 9.15 -6.03
CA MET A 212 -6.95 8.88 -6.77
C MET A 212 -6.71 9.94 -7.84
N GLN A 213 -7.75 10.33 -8.59
CA GLN A 213 -7.61 11.37 -9.62
C GLN A 213 -7.24 12.73 -9.01
N ARG A 214 -7.86 13.10 -7.88
CA ARG A 214 -7.53 14.33 -7.16
C ARG A 214 -6.07 14.37 -6.73
N LEU A 215 -5.60 13.31 -6.06
CA LEU A 215 -4.21 13.18 -5.61
C LEU A 215 -3.22 13.18 -6.78
N ALA A 216 -3.55 12.49 -7.88
CA ALA A 216 -2.70 12.46 -9.07
C ALA A 216 -2.63 13.83 -9.76
N ARG A 217 -3.70 14.62 -9.74
CA ARG A 217 -3.69 16.02 -10.24
C ARG A 217 -2.88 16.92 -9.32
N GLU A 218 -3.06 16.83 -8.01
CA GLU A 218 -2.31 17.62 -7.03
C GLU A 218 -0.80 17.38 -7.14
N HIS A 219 -0.36 16.12 -7.18
CA HIS A 219 1.06 15.78 -7.22
C HIS A 219 1.67 15.74 -8.63
N GLY A 220 0.87 15.48 -9.66
CA GLY A 220 1.32 15.38 -11.05
C GLY A 220 1.36 16.71 -11.80
N SER A 221 0.69 17.76 -11.29
CA SER A 221 0.70 19.11 -11.89
C SER A 221 1.76 20.04 -11.30
N HIS A 222 2.54 19.60 -10.31
CA HIS A 222 3.65 20.41 -9.83
C HIS A 222 4.69 20.59 -10.94
N PRO A 223 4.96 21.83 -11.39
CA PRO A 223 6.15 22.05 -12.19
C PRO A 223 7.34 21.67 -11.31
N VAL A 224 8.25 20.88 -11.88
CA VAL A 224 9.59 20.67 -11.35
C VAL A 224 10.09 22.01 -10.81
N GLN A 225 10.24 22.16 -9.49
CA GLN A 225 10.92 23.34 -8.95
C GLN A 225 12.30 23.35 -9.61
N PRO A 226 12.69 24.41 -10.34
CA PRO A 226 14.08 24.52 -10.76
C PRO A 226 14.95 24.51 -9.50
N PRO A 227 16.14 23.88 -9.53
CA PRO A 227 17.02 23.87 -8.38
C PRO A 227 17.24 25.31 -7.91
N LEU A 228 17.05 25.52 -6.60
CA LEU A 228 17.25 26.80 -5.93
C LEU A 228 18.56 27.45 -6.41
N PRO A 229 18.56 28.74 -6.81
CA PRO A 229 19.80 29.41 -7.16
C PRO A 229 20.74 29.40 -5.94
N PRO A 230 22.06 29.21 -6.14
CA PRO A 230 23.01 29.20 -5.04
C PRO A 230 22.95 30.53 -4.28
N PRO A 231 23.16 30.50 -2.94
CA PRO A 231 23.07 31.72 -2.12
C PRO A 231 24.07 32.78 -2.62
N PRO A 232 23.71 34.07 -2.53
CA PRO A 232 24.58 35.15 -3.01
C PRO A 232 25.91 35.11 -2.25
N GLN A 233 27.00 34.97 -3.00
CA GLN A 233 28.35 35.17 -2.48
C GLN A 233 28.43 36.58 -1.90
N GLN A 234 28.57 36.65 -0.57
CA GLN A 234 28.81 37.90 0.12
C GLN A 234 30.14 38.47 -0.37
N THR A 235 30.06 39.66 -0.96
CA THR A 235 31.16 40.55 -1.27
C THR A 235 32.07 40.74 -0.04
N PRO A 236 33.37 40.47 -0.11
CA PRO A 236 34.29 40.88 0.96
C PRO A 236 34.57 42.38 0.81
N LEU A 237 34.08 43.17 1.76
CA LEU A 237 34.59 44.53 2.00
C LEU A 237 36.02 44.45 2.55
N ALA A 238 36.84 45.39 2.11
CA ALA A 238 38.29 45.49 2.28
C ALA A 238 38.77 45.64 3.76
N PRO A 239 40.09 45.50 4.03
CA PRO A 239 40.62 44.99 5.29
C PRO A 239 41.15 46.07 6.26
N ALA A 240 41.20 45.73 7.56
CA ALA A 240 41.95 46.46 8.58
C ALA A 240 42.98 45.54 9.27
N GLN A 241 44.24 45.73 8.89
CA GLN A 241 45.47 45.73 9.70
C GLN A 241 45.77 44.60 10.71
N SER A 242 46.80 43.80 10.40
CA SER A 242 48.00 43.62 11.24
C SER A 242 49.09 42.83 10.48
N GLN A 243 50.35 43.28 10.60
CA GLN A 243 51.56 42.85 9.87
C GLN A 243 52.28 41.64 10.54
N PRO A 244 53.56 41.28 10.21
CA PRO A 244 54.01 40.27 9.22
C PRO A 244 54.94 39.18 9.86
N PRO A 245 55.48 38.17 9.12
CA PRO A 245 56.89 38.24 8.62
C PRO A 245 57.19 37.45 7.29
N PRO A 246 58.44 37.50 6.74
CA PRO A 246 58.79 37.36 5.29
C PRO A 246 59.61 36.08 4.91
N PRO A 247 60.41 35.99 3.81
CA PRO A 247 60.03 35.79 2.40
C PRO A 247 60.80 34.64 1.63
N GLY A 248 60.21 34.16 0.52
CA GLY A 248 60.86 33.65 -0.72
C GLY A 248 61.51 32.24 -0.73
N PRO A 249 61.82 31.64 -1.92
CA PRO A 249 61.72 32.15 -3.30
C PRO A 249 60.92 31.28 -4.32
N GLN A 250 60.53 31.90 -5.45
CA GLN A 250 60.08 31.32 -6.74
C GLN A 250 61.28 30.70 -7.53
N PRO A 251 61.22 30.15 -8.79
CA PRO A 251 60.18 30.29 -9.85
C PRO A 251 59.91 29.13 -10.85
N GLY A 252 58.93 29.36 -11.74
CA GLY A 252 58.87 28.87 -13.15
C GLY A 252 57.67 27.94 -13.48
N ALA A 253 56.90 28.05 -14.57
CA ALA A 253 56.87 28.97 -15.72
C ALA A 253 55.59 28.71 -16.56
N GLY A 254 55.08 29.75 -17.25
CA GLY A 254 54.24 29.72 -18.47
C GLY A 254 52.75 29.35 -18.31
N ALA A 255 51.77 29.86 -19.05
CA ALA A 255 51.68 30.89 -20.09
C ALA A 255 50.17 31.21 -20.34
N THR A 256 49.88 32.50 -20.53
CA THR A 256 48.78 33.18 -21.29
C THR A 256 47.28 32.79 -21.21
N PRO A 257 46.35 33.79 -21.15
CA PRO A 257 44.89 33.60 -21.05
C PRO A 257 44.14 33.87 -22.39
N ALA A 258 42.95 33.30 -22.59
CA ALA A 258 41.92 33.86 -23.49
C ALA A 258 40.53 33.21 -23.37
N THR A 259 39.53 34.08 -23.12
CA THR A 259 38.14 34.12 -23.66
C THR A 259 37.12 33.02 -23.36
N SER A 260 36.16 33.46 -22.53
CA SER A 260 34.75 33.08 -22.44
C SER A 260 34.04 32.86 -23.79
N ALA A 261 33.32 31.75 -23.91
CA ALA A 261 32.28 31.53 -24.92
C ALA A 261 30.92 31.44 -24.21
N SER A 262 30.13 32.50 -24.32
CA SER A 262 28.70 32.49 -24.03
C SER A 262 27.95 31.89 -25.22
N PRO A 263 26.91 31.05 -25.05
CA PRO A 263 25.91 30.84 -26.08
C PRO A 263 24.81 31.91 -25.98
N LEU A 264 24.41 32.40 -27.15
CA LEU A 264 23.36 33.39 -27.41
C LEU A 264 21.94 32.86 -27.08
N PRO A 265 20.95 33.76 -26.92
CA PRO A 265 19.63 33.45 -26.36
C PRO A 265 18.66 32.90 -27.41
N ALA A 266 17.87 31.89 -27.03
CA ALA A 266 16.68 31.48 -27.78
C ALA A 266 15.47 32.32 -27.35
N ASN A 267 14.74 32.86 -28.33
CA ASN A 267 13.55 33.69 -28.18
C ASN A 267 12.44 33.06 -27.32
N PRO A 268 11.66 33.86 -26.55
CA PRO A 268 10.45 33.39 -25.88
C PRO A 268 9.29 33.39 -26.90
N GLY A 269 9.15 32.28 -27.62
CA GLY A 269 7.96 31.98 -28.41
C GLY A 269 6.93 31.29 -27.53
N SER A 270 5.79 31.95 -27.37
CA SER A 270 4.59 31.52 -26.64
C SER A 270 4.28 30.02 -26.77
N GLY A 271 4.08 29.37 -25.64
CA GLY A 271 3.64 27.98 -25.52
C GLY A 271 3.73 27.56 -24.07
N ALA A 272 2.67 27.83 -23.29
CA ALA A 272 2.54 27.27 -21.96
C ALA A 272 2.74 25.75 -22.06
N PRO A 273 3.61 25.13 -21.24
CA PRO A 273 3.60 23.68 -21.17
C PRO A 273 2.25 23.29 -20.57
N SER A 274 1.41 22.63 -21.37
CA SER A 274 0.29 21.88 -20.84
C SER A 274 0.82 20.96 -19.73
N PRO A 275 0.05 20.73 -18.66
CA PRO A 275 0.51 19.90 -17.55
C PRO A 275 0.57 18.44 -18.01
N VAL A 276 1.67 18.08 -18.69
CA VAL A 276 2.00 16.69 -18.98
C VAL A 276 2.32 16.06 -17.63
N ALA A 277 1.35 15.37 -17.06
CA ALA A 277 1.55 14.58 -15.86
C ALA A 277 2.73 13.63 -16.10
N LEU A 278 3.65 13.57 -15.13
CA LEU A 278 4.74 12.59 -15.09
C LEU A 278 4.18 11.20 -15.44
N GLY A 279 4.86 10.45 -16.33
CA GLY A 279 4.29 9.27 -17.00
C GLY A 279 3.66 8.21 -16.08
N ALA A 280 4.15 8.04 -14.85
CA ALA A 280 3.54 7.11 -13.90
C ALA A 280 2.22 7.63 -13.30
N PHE A 281 2.05 8.95 -13.19
CA PHE A 281 0.78 9.56 -12.79
C PHE A 281 -0.21 9.60 -13.96
N SER A 282 0.25 9.76 -15.21
CA SER A 282 -0.65 9.73 -16.37
C SER A 282 -1.30 8.36 -16.56
N GLU A 283 -0.57 7.26 -16.37
CA GLU A 283 -1.14 5.90 -16.41
C GLU A 283 -2.23 5.70 -15.34
N VAL A 284 -1.99 6.20 -14.11
CA VAL A 284 -2.98 6.16 -13.03
C VAL A 284 -4.21 6.99 -13.39
N LEU A 285 -4.04 8.18 -13.98
CA LEU A 285 -5.14 9.03 -14.43
C LEU A 285 -5.98 8.34 -15.50
N VAL A 286 -5.37 7.71 -16.51
CA VAL A 286 -6.07 6.93 -17.55
C VAL A 286 -6.91 5.83 -16.92
N ARG A 287 -6.31 5.03 -16.04
CA ARG A 287 -7.02 3.94 -15.35
C ARG A 287 -8.21 4.45 -14.54
N CYS A 288 -8.06 5.58 -13.84
CA CYS A 288 -9.12 6.19 -13.04
C CYS A 288 -10.25 6.75 -13.92
N GLU A 289 -9.94 7.42 -15.03
CA GLU A 289 -10.96 7.98 -15.92
C GLU A 289 -11.82 6.90 -16.56
N VAL A 290 -11.20 5.87 -17.15
CA VAL A 290 -11.90 4.74 -17.78
C VAL A 290 -12.80 4.02 -16.76
N SER A 291 -12.25 3.68 -15.59
CA SER A 291 -13.00 2.92 -14.58
C SER A 291 -14.15 3.73 -14.00
N ARG A 292 -13.99 5.05 -13.83
CA ARG A 292 -15.06 5.92 -13.34
C ARG A 292 -16.20 6.05 -14.35
N VAL A 293 -15.91 6.18 -15.65
CA VAL A 293 -16.97 6.21 -16.68
C VAL A 293 -17.78 4.93 -16.62
N LEU A 294 -17.13 3.76 -16.64
CA LEU A 294 -17.81 2.47 -16.56
C LEU A 294 -18.67 2.32 -15.29
N LEU A 295 -18.15 2.76 -14.14
CA LEU A 295 -18.90 2.72 -12.88
C LEU A 295 -20.08 3.70 -12.82
N LEU A 296 -19.97 4.87 -13.46
CA LEU A 296 -21.09 5.83 -13.55
C LEU A 296 -22.20 5.30 -14.46
N LEU A 297 -21.84 4.59 -15.53
CA LEU A 297 -22.80 3.91 -16.42
C LEU A 297 -23.52 2.75 -15.72
N LEU A 298 -22.82 2.04 -14.83
CA LEU A 298 -23.36 0.96 -14.00
C LEU A 298 -24.30 1.52 -12.92
N LEU A 299 -23.81 2.44 -12.09
CA LEU A 299 -24.56 2.89 -10.90
C LEU A 299 -25.68 3.89 -11.20
N GLN A 300 -25.62 4.60 -12.33
CA GLN A 300 -26.56 5.67 -12.73
C GLN A 300 -27.05 6.51 -11.54
N PRO A 301 -26.15 7.16 -10.78
CA PRO A 301 -26.52 7.81 -9.53
C PRO A 301 -27.50 8.96 -9.77
N PRO A 302 -28.52 9.13 -8.91
CA PRO A 302 -29.45 10.25 -9.04
C PRO A 302 -28.70 11.58 -8.87
N PRO A 303 -29.15 12.66 -9.54
CA PRO A 303 -28.42 13.93 -9.59
C PRO A 303 -28.15 14.55 -8.21
N ALA A 304 -28.97 14.23 -7.21
CA ALA A 304 -28.78 14.67 -5.83
C ALA A 304 -27.55 14.08 -5.11
N LYS A 305 -27.06 12.92 -5.54
CA LYS A 305 -25.87 12.25 -4.97
C LYS A 305 -24.63 12.40 -5.85
N LEU A 306 -24.75 13.13 -6.95
CA LEU A 306 -23.73 13.24 -7.98
C LEU A 306 -22.76 14.36 -7.59
N LEU A 307 -21.53 13.97 -7.21
CA LEU A 307 -20.46 14.93 -6.92
C LEU A 307 -20.11 15.73 -8.19
N PRO A 308 -19.70 17.00 -8.08
CA PRO A 308 -19.39 17.84 -9.24
C PRO A 308 -18.29 17.23 -10.13
N GLU A 309 -17.35 16.48 -9.55
CA GLU A 309 -16.32 15.75 -10.30
C GLU A 309 -16.90 14.66 -11.22
N HIS A 310 -18.01 14.04 -10.83
CA HIS A 310 -18.71 13.06 -11.67
C HIS A 310 -19.47 13.75 -12.81
N ALA A 311 -20.06 14.92 -12.54
CA ALA A 311 -20.83 15.69 -13.53
C ALA A 311 -19.91 16.11 -14.68
N GLN A 312 -18.77 16.72 -14.35
CA GLN A 312 -17.75 17.13 -15.31
C GLN A 312 -17.28 15.99 -16.21
N THR A 313 -17.23 14.77 -15.67
CA THR A 313 -16.83 13.62 -16.47
C THR A 313 -17.92 13.14 -17.40
N LEU A 314 -19.18 13.12 -16.96
CA LEU A 314 -20.27 12.76 -17.86
C LEU A 314 -20.45 13.82 -18.95
N GLU A 315 -20.31 15.10 -18.63
CA GLU A 315 -20.33 16.21 -19.60
C GLU A 315 -19.23 16.06 -20.66
N LYS A 316 -18.01 15.64 -20.28
CA LYS A 316 -16.91 15.37 -21.23
C LYS A 316 -17.27 14.29 -22.27
N TYR A 317 -18.09 13.31 -21.89
CA TYR A 317 -18.48 12.19 -22.76
C TYR A 317 -19.92 12.30 -23.29
N SER A 318 -20.63 13.41 -23.04
CA SER A 318 -21.99 13.66 -23.55
C SER A 318 -21.97 14.44 -24.87
N TRP A 319 -23.10 14.41 -25.61
CA TRP A 319 -23.29 15.10 -26.90
C TRP A 319 -22.89 16.58 -26.89
N GLU A 320 -23.00 17.28 -25.75
CA GLU A 320 -22.74 18.73 -25.65
C GLU A 320 -21.25 19.10 -25.74
N ALA A 321 -20.34 18.13 -25.60
CA ALA A 321 -18.91 18.34 -25.78
C ALA A 321 -18.48 18.49 -27.26
N PHE A 322 -19.39 18.25 -28.22
CA PHE A 322 -19.10 18.42 -29.65
C PHE A 322 -18.80 19.88 -30.03
N ASP A 323 -19.40 20.84 -29.31
CA ASP A 323 -19.42 22.25 -29.75
C ASP A 323 -18.42 23.16 -29.02
N SER A 324 -17.82 22.72 -27.91
CA SER A 324 -16.96 23.57 -27.08
C SER A 324 -15.60 22.92 -26.79
N HIS A 325 -14.54 23.44 -27.44
CA HIS A 325 -13.12 23.19 -27.19
C HIS A 325 -12.50 21.87 -27.73
N GLY A 326 -12.38 21.78 -29.06
CA GLY A 326 -11.70 20.69 -29.76
C GLY A 326 -10.17 20.55 -29.59
N GLN A 327 -9.54 20.93 -28.46
CA GLN A 327 -8.10 20.65 -28.32
C GLN A 327 -7.47 20.59 -26.91
N GLU A 328 -8.17 20.96 -25.83
CA GLU A 328 -7.52 21.03 -24.50
C GLU A 328 -7.89 19.90 -23.53
N SER A 329 -8.92 19.09 -23.83
CA SER A 329 -9.44 18.06 -22.89
C SER A 329 -8.95 16.63 -23.16
N SER A 330 -8.25 16.40 -24.27
CA SER A 330 -7.84 15.09 -24.79
C SER A 330 -6.49 14.59 -24.28
N GLY A 331 -5.69 15.43 -23.60
CA GLY A 331 -4.27 15.14 -23.32
C GLY A 331 -3.96 13.95 -22.40
N GLN A 332 -4.95 13.20 -21.92
CA GLN A 332 -4.74 12.11 -20.96
C GLN A 332 -5.08 10.72 -21.53
N LEU A 333 -6.03 10.57 -22.46
CA LEU A 333 -6.48 9.27 -22.98
C LEU A 333 -6.09 9.07 -24.45
N PRO A 334 -5.83 7.83 -24.91
CA PRO A 334 -5.71 7.52 -26.33
C PRO A 334 -7.01 7.88 -27.07
N GLU A 335 -6.88 8.48 -28.26
CA GLU A 335 -8.01 8.99 -29.07
C GLU A 335 -9.02 7.87 -29.41
N GLU A 336 -8.52 6.68 -29.78
CA GLU A 336 -9.34 5.51 -30.08
C GLU A 336 -10.21 5.11 -28.88
N LEU A 337 -9.61 5.02 -27.68
CA LEU A 337 -10.32 4.65 -26.46
C LEU A 337 -11.32 5.72 -26.04
N PHE A 338 -10.99 7.00 -26.24
CA PHE A 338 -11.88 8.12 -25.94
C PHE A 338 -13.15 8.07 -26.80
N LEU A 339 -13.01 7.87 -28.11
CA LEU A 339 -14.15 7.76 -29.03
C LEU A 339 -15.04 6.55 -28.71
N LEU A 340 -14.43 5.39 -28.41
CA LEU A 340 -15.18 4.19 -28.02
C LEU A 340 -15.96 4.42 -26.71
N LEU A 341 -15.36 5.08 -25.72
CA LEU A 341 -16.07 5.42 -24.48
C LEU A 341 -17.23 6.38 -24.70
N GLN A 342 -17.08 7.39 -25.57
CA GLN A 342 -18.19 8.29 -25.94
C GLN A 342 -19.34 7.50 -26.58
N SER A 343 -19.03 6.64 -27.55
CA SER A 343 -20.05 5.81 -28.20
C SER A 343 -20.76 4.87 -27.23
N LEU A 344 -20.05 4.34 -26.22
CA LEU A 344 -20.61 3.49 -25.18
C LEU A 344 -21.57 4.27 -24.26
N VAL A 345 -21.20 5.47 -23.83
CA VAL A 345 -22.08 6.36 -23.05
C VAL A 345 -23.35 6.64 -23.84
N MET A 346 -23.23 6.81 -25.16
CA MET A 346 -24.41 7.05 -25.99
C MET A 346 -25.31 5.84 -26.16
N ALA A 347 -24.74 4.69 -26.48
CA ALA A 347 -25.47 3.43 -26.63
C ALA A 347 -26.20 3.04 -25.32
N THR A 348 -25.59 3.31 -24.17
CA THR A 348 -26.21 3.04 -22.86
C THR A 348 -27.35 4.01 -22.53
N HIS A 349 -27.26 5.29 -22.90
CA HIS A 349 -28.36 6.25 -22.75
C HIS A 349 -29.55 5.93 -23.69
N GLU A 350 -29.27 5.53 -24.92
CA GLU A 350 -30.28 5.16 -25.91
C GLU A 350 -30.84 3.74 -25.69
N LYS A 351 -30.22 2.96 -24.79
CA LYS A 351 -30.53 1.54 -24.51
C LYS A 351 -30.39 0.64 -25.72
N ASP A 352 -29.43 0.94 -26.61
CA ASP A 352 -29.12 0.11 -27.77
C ASP A 352 -28.23 -1.07 -27.37
N ILE A 353 -28.84 -2.24 -27.26
CA ILE A 353 -28.18 -3.49 -26.84
C ILE A 353 -27.21 -3.99 -27.92
N GLU A 354 -27.50 -3.77 -29.20
CA GLU A 354 -26.68 -4.27 -30.30
C GLU A 354 -25.38 -3.47 -30.38
N ALA A 355 -25.47 -2.14 -30.26
CA ALA A 355 -24.31 -1.26 -30.18
C ALA A 355 -23.42 -1.56 -28.97
N VAL A 356 -23.99 -1.78 -27.78
CA VAL A 356 -23.18 -2.12 -26.58
C VAL A 356 -22.42 -3.45 -26.77
N LYS A 357 -23.02 -4.43 -27.45
CA LYS A 357 -22.37 -5.73 -27.73
C LYS A 357 -21.22 -5.59 -28.73
N SER A 358 -21.39 -4.82 -29.82
CA SER A 358 -20.31 -4.60 -30.77
C SER A 358 -19.15 -3.83 -30.12
N LEU A 359 -19.46 -2.81 -29.34
CA LEU A 359 -18.47 -2.02 -28.61
C LEU A 359 -17.69 -2.86 -27.59
N GLN A 360 -18.33 -3.83 -26.93
CA GLN A 360 -17.63 -4.74 -26.01
C GLN A 360 -16.51 -5.51 -26.72
N VAL A 361 -16.74 -5.98 -27.94
CA VAL A 361 -15.74 -6.73 -28.72
C VAL A 361 -14.57 -5.84 -29.11
N GLU A 362 -14.86 -4.61 -29.53
CA GLU A 362 -13.85 -3.62 -29.95
C GLU A 362 -13.01 -3.09 -28.79
N MET A 363 -13.62 -2.91 -27.61
CA MET A 363 -12.94 -2.38 -26.42
C MET A 363 -12.14 -3.45 -25.66
N TRP A 364 -12.45 -4.74 -25.84
CA TRP A 364 -11.83 -5.84 -25.09
C TRP A 364 -10.28 -5.83 -25.05
N PRO A 365 -9.55 -5.65 -26.18
CA PRO A 365 -8.08 -5.65 -26.17
C PRO A 365 -7.48 -4.36 -25.59
N LEU A 366 -8.25 -3.27 -25.51
CA LEU A 366 -7.79 -1.96 -25.04
C LEU A 366 -7.91 -1.82 -23.52
N LEU A 367 -8.79 -2.62 -22.90
CA LEU A 367 -9.11 -2.55 -21.48
C LEU A 367 -8.38 -3.62 -20.67
N THR A 368 -8.11 -3.29 -19.40
CA THR A 368 -7.61 -4.26 -18.41
C THR A 368 -8.71 -5.26 -18.01
N ALA A 369 -8.32 -6.42 -17.47
CA ALA A 369 -9.29 -7.44 -17.01
C ALA A 369 -10.31 -6.91 -15.99
N GLU A 370 -9.90 -6.00 -15.10
CA GLU A 370 -10.80 -5.36 -14.14
C GLU A 370 -11.82 -4.43 -14.82
N GLN A 371 -11.39 -3.66 -15.82
CA GLN A 371 -12.28 -2.78 -16.60
C GLN A 371 -13.22 -3.61 -17.49
N ASN A 372 -12.73 -4.70 -18.07
CA ASN A 372 -13.56 -5.65 -18.82
C ASN A 372 -14.63 -6.29 -17.94
N HIS A 373 -14.33 -6.57 -16.66
CA HIS A 373 -15.34 -7.03 -15.71
C HIS A 373 -16.44 -5.99 -15.48
N LEU A 374 -16.07 -4.72 -15.30
CA LEU A 374 -17.04 -3.62 -15.18
C LEU A 374 -17.91 -3.46 -16.43
N LEU A 375 -17.30 -3.50 -17.62
CA LEU A 375 -18.03 -3.39 -18.88
C LEU A 375 -19.03 -4.54 -19.07
N HIS A 376 -18.66 -5.75 -18.64
CA HIS A 376 -19.57 -6.89 -18.67
C HIS A 376 -20.78 -6.69 -17.75
N LEU A 377 -20.59 -6.11 -16.56
CA LEU A 377 -21.68 -5.79 -15.64
C LEU A 377 -22.61 -4.71 -16.20
N VAL A 378 -22.06 -3.65 -16.83
CA VAL A 378 -22.87 -2.62 -17.51
C VAL A 378 -23.75 -3.25 -18.59
N LEU A 379 -23.20 -4.13 -19.43
CA LEU A 379 -23.97 -4.84 -20.44
C LEU A 379 -25.07 -5.73 -19.80
N GLN A 380 -24.75 -6.40 -18.70
CA GLN A 380 -25.74 -7.22 -18.00
C GLN A 380 -26.91 -6.38 -17.48
N GLU A 381 -26.64 -5.19 -16.93
CA GLU A 381 -27.67 -4.25 -16.45
C GLU A 381 -28.48 -3.61 -17.58
N THR A 382 -27.89 -3.36 -18.75
CA THR A 382 -28.66 -2.84 -19.91
C THR A 382 -29.63 -3.88 -20.47
N ILE A 383 -29.27 -5.17 -20.44
CA ILE A 383 -30.15 -6.27 -20.88
C ILE A 383 -31.22 -6.60 -19.84
N PHE A 384 -30.82 -6.67 -18.56
CA PHE A 384 -31.69 -6.99 -17.44
C PHE A 384 -31.60 -5.87 -16.39
N PRO A 385 -32.43 -4.81 -16.50
CA PRO A 385 -32.43 -3.75 -15.51
C PRO A 385 -32.91 -4.35 -14.19
N SER A 386 -31.96 -4.64 -13.30
CA SER A 386 -32.19 -5.34 -12.04
C SER A 386 -33.06 -4.53 -11.07
N GLY A 387 -33.34 -3.25 -11.34
CA GLY A 387 -34.16 -2.37 -10.49
C GLY A 387 -33.56 -2.14 -9.10
N GLN A 388 -32.41 -2.75 -8.84
CA GLN A 388 -31.61 -2.61 -7.64
C GLN A 388 -30.38 -1.85 -8.10
N GLY A 389 -30.27 -0.58 -7.69
CA GLY A 389 -28.94 -0.01 -7.53
C GLY A 389 -28.19 -0.95 -6.60
N ILE A 390 -27.15 -1.61 -7.15
CA ILE A 390 -26.30 -2.53 -6.41
C ILE A 390 -25.65 -1.80 -5.23
#